data_AF-A0A7Y3KDM2-F1
#
_entry.id   AF-A0A7Y3KDM2-F1
#
_cell.length_a   1.000
_cell.length_b   1.000
_cell.length_c   1.000
_cell.angle_alpha   90.00
_cell.angle_beta   90.00
_cell.angle_gamma   90.00
#
_symmetry.space_group_name_H-M   'P 1'
#
loop_
_entity.id
_entity.type
_entity.pdbx_description
1 polymer ?
#
loop_
_entity_poly.entity_id
_entity_poly.type
_entity_poly.pdbx_seq_one_letter_code
_entity_poly.pdbx_strand_id
1 'polypeptide(L)'
;MSITKWVKITGYGQHLAIGLLLIQFVVGMYVNLYGGSGMTNAHMMVGGLLLLDGLASVVFAILSKRTPLVITTIIGLLMLLFSFYAGSEFVQNGKNVFSFDMSIGYALSLAAYIFGALFVNRAR
;
A
#
# COMPACT_ATOMS: atom_id res chain seq x y z
N MET A 1 10.44 11.16 -22.64
CA MET A 1 10.57 11.57 -21.22
C MET A 1 11.80 10.86 -20.62
N SER A 2 12.65 11.53 -19.83
CA SER A 2 13.91 10.95 -19.34
C SER A 2 13.69 9.89 -18.25
N ILE A 3 14.57 8.90 -18.16
CA ILE A 3 14.57 7.85 -17.11
C ILE A 3 14.55 8.48 -15.70
N THR A 4 15.32 9.55 -15.51
CA THR A 4 15.39 10.29 -14.24
C THR A 4 14.06 10.86 -13.78
N LYS A 5 13.17 11.25 -14.71
CA LYS A 5 11.84 11.76 -14.38
C LYS A 5 10.92 10.64 -13.91
N TRP A 6 10.98 9.46 -14.54
CA TRP A 6 10.21 8.29 -14.10
C TRP A 6 10.59 7.83 -12.69
N VAL A 7 11.89 7.76 -12.38
CA VAL A 7 12.37 7.42 -11.03
C VAL A 7 11.80 8.37 -9.96
N LYS A 8 11.79 9.68 -10.24
CA LYS A 8 11.22 10.67 -9.31
C LYS A 8 9.72 10.47 -9.09
N ILE A 9 8.96 10.25 -10.18
CA ILE A 9 7.51 10.01 -10.10
C ILE A 9 7.22 8.77 -9.27
N THR A 10 7.91 7.65 -9.52
CA THR A 10 7.75 6.44 -8.72
C THR A 10 8.10 6.68 -7.26
N GLY A 11 9.15 7.46 -6.97
CA GLY A 11 9.51 7.82 -5.61
C GLY A 11 8.42 8.62 -4.90
N TYR A 12 7.80 9.59 -5.58
CA TYR A 12 6.63 10.30 -5.02
C TYR A 12 5.46 9.35 -4.76
N GLY A 13 5.21 8.40 -5.66
CA GLY A 13 4.21 7.34 -5.46
C GLY A 13 4.48 6.52 -4.20
N GLN A 14 5.71 6.05 -3.99
CA GLN A 14 6.04 5.29 -2.77
C GLN A 14 5.88 6.11 -1.49
N HIS A 15 6.21 7.41 -1.50
CA HIS A 15 5.94 8.29 -0.35
C HIS A 15 4.45 8.49 -0.10
N LEU A 16 3.66 8.62 -1.17
CA LEU A 16 2.21 8.71 -1.09
C LEU A 16 1.61 7.41 -0.54
N ALA A 17 2.02 6.24 -1.03
CA ALA A 17 1.62 4.93 -0.52
C ALA A 17 1.86 4.81 0.99
N ILE A 18 3.05 5.21 1.47
CA ILE A 18 3.39 5.20 2.90
C ILE A 18 2.42 6.10 3.67
N GLY A 19 2.19 7.33 3.21
CA GLY A 19 1.26 8.26 3.86
C GLY A 19 -0.17 7.70 3.94
N LEU A 20 -0.66 7.14 2.82
CA LEU A 20 -1.99 6.53 2.74
C LEU A 20 -2.08 5.28 3.62
N LEU A 21 -1.03 4.44 3.70
CA LEU A 21 -1.00 3.27 4.59
C LEU A 21 -1.09 3.67 6.06
N LEU A 22 -0.40 4.73 6.47
CA LEU A 22 -0.49 5.23 7.83
C LEU A 22 -1.89 5.77 8.15
N ILE A 23 -2.49 6.53 7.22
CA ILE A 23 -3.88 6.99 7.35
C ILE A 23 -4.82 5.80 7.44
N GLN A 24 -4.67 4.81 6.56
CA GLN A 24 -5.51 3.62 6.50
C GLN A 24 -5.47 2.82 7.80
N PHE A 25 -4.29 2.70 8.41
CA PHE A 25 -4.12 2.05 9.70
C PHE A 25 -4.88 2.80 10.81
N VAL A 26 -4.72 4.12 10.91
CA VAL A 26 -5.41 4.93 11.93
C VAL A 26 -6.93 4.87 11.75
N VAL A 27 -7.43 5.03 10.52
CA VAL A 27 -8.86 4.96 10.21
C VAL A 27 -9.39 3.54 10.49
N GLY A 28 -8.64 2.49 10.13
CA GLY A 28 -9.03 1.11 10.40
C GLY A 28 -9.13 0.81 11.90
N MET A 29 -8.16 1.27 12.69
CA MET A 29 -8.23 1.16 14.15
C MET A 29 -9.43 1.90 14.73
N TYR A 30 -9.71 3.11 14.25
CA TYR A 30 -10.89 3.86 14.68
C TYR A 30 -12.17 3.08 14.40
N VAL A 31 -12.34 2.55 13.18
CA VAL A 31 -13.50 1.74 12.80
C VAL A 31 -13.62 0.50 13.69
N ASN A 32 -12.49 -0.15 14.01
CA ASN A 32 -12.49 -1.34 14.87
C ASN A 32 -12.91 -1.03 16.33
N LEU A 33 -12.52 0.13 16.87
CA LEU A 33 -12.80 0.49 18.26
C LEU A 33 -14.17 1.14 18.46
N TYR A 34 -14.60 2.00 17.53
CA TYR A 34 -15.77 2.85 17.69
C TYR A 34 -16.91 2.51 16.73
N GLY A 35 -16.64 1.72 15.68
CA GLY A 35 -17.57 1.49 14.59
C GLY A 35 -17.93 2.78 13.83
N GLY A 36 -18.98 2.70 13.01
CA GLY A 36 -19.57 3.84 12.32
C GLY A 36 -19.41 3.80 10.80
N SER A 37 -20.54 3.81 10.10
CA SER A 37 -20.63 3.71 8.63
C SER A 37 -19.84 4.79 7.90
N GLY A 38 -19.80 6.02 8.42
CA GLY A 38 -19.03 7.11 7.83
C GLY A 38 -17.52 6.82 7.79
N MET A 39 -16.96 6.30 8.88
CA MET A 39 -15.53 5.98 8.95
C MET A 39 -15.20 4.68 8.23
N THR A 40 -16.13 3.70 8.19
CA THR A 40 -16.00 2.53 7.32
C THR A 40 -15.91 2.93 5.84
N ASN A 41 -16.75 3.87 5.39
CA ASN A 41 -16.69 4.38 4.02
C ASN A 41 -15.37 5.11 3.74
N ALA A 42 -14.90 5.96 4.67
CA ALA A 42 -13.61 6.62 4.55
C ALA A 42 -12.46 5.60 4.46
N HIS A 43 -12.48 4.54 5.26
CA HIS A 43 -11.51 3.44 5.21
C HIS A 43 -11.51 2.76 3.83
N MET A 44 -12.68 2.44 3.28
CA MET A 44 -12.78 1.84 1.96
C MET A 44 -12.28 2.79 0.85
N MET A 45 -12.60 4.09 0.94
CA MET A 45 -12.13 5.09 -0.03
C MET A 45 -10.62 5.24 -0.02
N VAL A 46 -10.00 5.36 1.17
CA VAL A 46 -8.54 5.46 1.31
C VAL A 46 -7.87 4.18 0.80
N GLY A 47 -8.44 3.00 1.10
CA GLY A 47 -7.97 1.72 0.55
C GLY A 47 -8.02 1.67 -0.99
N GLY A 48 -9.08 2.21 -1.61
CA GLY A 48 -9.20 2.33 -3.06
C GLY A 48 -8.15 3.26 -3.68
N LEU A 49 -7.89 4.41 -3.06
CA LEU A 49 -6.81 5.31 -3.50
C LEU A 49 -5.43 4.65 -3.40
N LEU A 50 -5.21 3.87 -2.35
CA LEU A 50 -4.00 3.06 -2.15
C LEU A 50 -3.78 2.04 -3.28
N LEU A 51 -4.85 1.38 -3.72
CA LEU A 51 -4.78 0.44 -4.83
C LEU A 51 -4.41 1.14 -6.15
N LEU A 52 -5.04 2.30 -6.43
CA LEU A 52 -4.74 3.09 -7.63
C LEU A 52 -3.30 3.59 -7.63
N ASP A 53 -2.81 4.10 -6.49
CA ASP A 53 -1.42 4.53 -6.33
C ASP A 53 -0.44 3.35 -6.49
N GLY A 54 -0.74 2.19 -5.90
CA GLY A 54 0.07 0.99 -6.04
C GLY A 54 0.21 0.54 -7.50
N LEU A 55 -0.90 0.53 -8.26
CA LEU A 55 -0.90 0.21 -9.69
C LEU A 55 -0.11 1.24 -10.51
N ALA A 56 -0.36 2.52 -10.29
CA ALA A 56 0.37 3.60 -10.98
C ALA A 56 1.88 3.53 -10.69
N SER A 57 2.24 3.29 -9.44
CA SER A 57 3.63 3.13 -8.99
C SER A 57 4.32 1.97 -9.70
N VAL A 58 3.65 0.82 -9.89
CA VAL A 58 4.22 -0.31 -10.66
C VAL A 58 4.50 0.10 -12.10
N VAL A 59 3.54 0.76 -12.76
CA VAL A 59 3.73 1.25 -14.14
C VAL A 59 4.95 2.17 -14.23
N PHE A 60 5.03 3.17 -13.35
CA PHE A 60 6.16 4.09 -13.36
C PHE A 60 7.49 3.42 -13.00
N ALA A 61 7.48 2.46 -12.07
CA ALA A 61 8.65 1.64 -11.76
C ALA A 61 9.16 0.87 -12.98
N ILE A 62 8.25 0.25 -13.76
CA ILE A 62 8.61 -0.45 -15.00
C ILE A 62 9.20 0.53 -16.02
N LEU A 63 8.56 1.69 -16.21
CA LEU A 63 9.05 2.74 -17.11
C LEU A 63 10.42 3.32 -16.69
N SER A 64 10.75 3.27 -15.40
CA SER A 64 12.06 3.67 -14.88
C SER A 64 13.18 2.69 -15.22
N LYS A 65 12.85 1.45 -15.65
CA LYS A 65 13.80 0.36 -15.96
C LYS A 65 14.75 0.00 -14.80
N ARG A 66 14.37 0.30 -13.55
CA ARG A 66 15.14 -0.06 -12.36
C ARG A 66 14.55 -1.30 -11.71
N THR A 67 15.16 -2.47 -11.97
CA THR A 67 14.69 -3.76 -11.43
C THR A 67 14.42 -3.75 -9.93
N PRO A 68 15.29 -3.20 -9.06
CA PRO A 68 15.00 -3.17 -7.62
C PRO A 68 13.76 -2.35 -7.27
N LEU A 69 13.46 -1.30 -8.05
CA LEU A 69 12.31 -0.43 -7.82
C LEU A 69 11.01 -1.13 -8.25
N VAL A 70 11.07 -1.86 -9.36
CA VAL A 70 9.97 -2.72 -9.82
C VAL A 70 9.66 -3.78 -8.77
N ILE A 71 10.68 -4.50 -8.28
CA ILE A 71 10.50 -5.56 -7.29
C ILE A 71 9.83 -5.04 -6.02
N THR A 72 10.37 -3.99 -5.41
CA THR A 72 9.84 -3.43 -4.16
C THR A 72 8.40 -2.94 -4.32
N THR A 73 8.07 -2.31 -5.45
CA THR A 73 6.71 -1.82 -5.73
C THR A 73 5.73 -2.95 -5.98
N ILE A 74 6.14 -4.00 -6.70
CA ILE A 74 5.32 -5.21 -6.92
C ILE A 74 5.05 -5.92 -5.60
N ILE A 75 6.06 -6.13 -4.76
CA ILE A 75 5.89 -6.73 -3.43
C ILE A 75 4.92 -5.88 -2.61
N GLY A 76 5.10 -4.56 -2.58
CA GLY A 76 4.20 -3.64 -1.89
C GLY A 76 2.74 -3.80 -2.32
N LEU A 77 2.48 -3.85 -3.63
CA LEU A 77 1.16 -4.03 -4.20
C LEU A 77 0.57 -5.42 -3.89
N LEU A 78 1.35 -6.50 -4.03
CA LEU A 78 0.87 -7.85 -3.74
C LEU A 78 0.48 -8.01 -2.27
N MET A 79 1.27 -7.45 -1.35
CA MET A 79 0.97 -7.47 0.07
C MET A 79 -0.25 -6.60 0.42
N LEU A 80 -0.45 -5.48 -0.30
CA LEU A 80 -1.66 -4.66 -0.18
C LEU A 80 -2.91 -5.45 -0.63
N LEU A 81 -2.83 -6.16 -1.76
CA LEU A 81 -3.92 -7.02 -2.25
C LEU A 81 -4.23 -8.17 -1.30
N PHE A 82 -3.19 -8.80 -0.73
CA PHE A 82 -3.35 -9.81 0.31
C PHE A 82 -4.06 -9.23 1.55
N SER A 83 -3.65 -8.04 2.00
CA SER A 83 -4.30 -7.34 3.10
C SER A 83 -5.78 -7.03 2.80
N PHE A 84 -6.09 -6.59 1.57
CA PHE A 84 -7.45 -6.32 1.15
C PHE A 84 -8.30 -7.60 1.15
N TYR A 85 -7.79 -8.69 0.58
CA TYR A 85 -8.45 -9.99 0.57
C TYR A 85 -8.75 -10.46 1.99
N ALA A 86 -7.73 -10.49 2.87
CA ALA A 86 -7.91 -10.88 4.26
C ALA A 86 -8.91 -9.98 5.01
N GLY A 87 -8.87 -8.67 4.79
CA GLY A 87 -9.87 -7.75 5.35
C GLY A 87 -11.29 -8.05 4.87
N SER A 88 -11.48 -8.37 3.59
CA SER A 88 -12.78 -8.75 3.04
C SER A 88 -13.32 -10.06 3.62
N GLU A 89 -12.45 -11.04 3.87
CA GLU A 89 -12.80 -12.30 4.51
C GLU A 89 -13.10 -12.12 6.00
N PHE A 90 -12.41 -11.20 6.68
CA PHE A 90 -12.70 -10.84 8.07
C PHE A 90 -14.10 -10.23 8.20
N VAL A 91 -14.47 -9.30 7.31
CA VAL A 91 -15.80 -8.68 7.32
C VAL A 91 -16.91 -9.71 7.04
N GLN A 92 -16.68 -10.66 6.14
CA GLN A 92 -17.67 -11.68 5.78
C GLN A 92 -17.81 -12.78 6.83
N ASN A 93 -16.70 -13.25 7.40
CA ASN A 93 -16.68 -14.45 8.24
C ASN A 93 -16.48 -14.16 9.74
N GLY A 94 -16.04 -12.96 10.11
CA GLY A 94 -15.76 -12.55 11.49
C GLY A 94 -14.62 -13.30 12.19
N LYS A 95 -13.79 -14.06 11.45
CA LYS A 95 -12.73 -14.89 12.05
C LYS A 95 -11.45 -14.07 12.29
N ASN A 96 -10.96 -14.07 13.53
CA ASN A 96 -9.76 -13.32 13.94
C ASN A 96 -8.48 -13.65 13.15
N VAL A 97 -8.37 -14.86 12.59
CA VAL A 97 -7.23 -15.23 11.72
C VAL A 97 -7.08 -14.28 10.54
N PHE A 98 -8.19 -13.86 9.93
CA PHE A 98 -8.17 -12.95 8.79
C PHE A 98 -7.79 -11.52 9.19
N SER A 99 -8.13 -11.07 10.40
CA SER A 99 -7.65 -9.79 10.92
C SER A 99 -6.14 -9.82 11.15
N PHE A 100 -5.60 -10.95 11.60
CA PHE A 100 -4.16 -11.13 11.76
C PHE A 100 -3.45 -11.15 10.40
N ASP A 101 -3.96 -11.92 9.44
CA ASP A 101 -3.43 -11.99 8.07
C ASP A 101 -3.44 -10.61 7.39
N MET A 102 -4.53 -9.84 7.57
CA MET A 102 -4.63 -8.46 7.11
C MET A 102 -3.50 -7.60 7.68
N SER A 103 -3.22 -7.71 8.98
CA SER A 103 -2.15 -6.94 9.63
C SER A 103 -0.75 -7.29 9.10
N ILE A 104 -0.51 -8.56 8.76
CA ILE A 104 0.73 -9.01 8.14
C ILE A 104 0.87 -8.41 6.75
N GLY A 105 -0.17 -8.51 5.92
CA GLY A 105 -0.18 -7.93 4.58
C GLY A 105 0.09 -6.43 4.60
N TYR A 106 -0.58 -5.72 5.51
CA TYR A 106 -0.33 -4.30 5.76
C TYR A 106 1.14 -4.01 6.10
N ALA A 107 1.70 -4.71 7.10
CA ALA A 107 3.05 -4.45 7.58
C ALA A 107 4.10 -4.74 6.50
N LEU A 108 3.93 -5.82 5.74
CA LEU A 108 4.83 -6.16 4.63
C LEU A 108 4.71 -5.18 3.47
N SER A 109 3.50 -4.70 3.15
CA SER A 109 3.29 -3.67 2.15
C SER A 109 4.00 -2.37 2.54
N LEU A 110 3.81 -1.92 3.78
CA LEU A 110 4.47 -0.74 4.33
C LEU A 110 5.99 -0.87 4.30
N ALA A 111 6.53 -2.01 4.75
CA ALA A 111 7.96 -2.27 4.73
C ALA A 111 8.54 -2.22 3.31
N ALA A 112 7.85 -2.82 2.33
CA ALA A 112 8.28 -2.82 0.94
C ALA A 112 8.34 -1.40 0.34
N TYR A 113 7.31 -0.58 0.58
CA TYR A 113 7.29 0.81 0.12
C TYR A 113 8.34 1.68 0.82
N ILE A 114 8.53 1.54 2.14
CA ILE A 114 9.60 2.22 2.88
C ILE A 114 10.96 1.84 2.31
N PHE A 115 11.20 0.54 2.09
CA PHE A 115 12.48 0.07 1.58
C PHE A 115 12.76 0.62 0.16
N GLY A 116 11.75 0.58 -0.71
CA GLY A 116 11.82 1.20 -2.04
C GLY A 116 12.15 2.69 -1.97
N ALA A 117 11.46 3.42 -1.09
CA ALA A 117 11.58 4.87 -0.97
C ALA A 117 12.95 5.31 -0.43
N LEU A 118 13.45 4.62 0.59
CA LEU A 118 14.67 5.02 1.30
C LEU A 118 15.95 4.51 0.65
N PHE A 119 15.95 3.27 0.14
CA PHE A 119 17.19 2.62 -0.29
C PHE A 119 17.29 2.48 -1.81
N VAL A 120 16.17 2.23 -2.49
CA VAL A 120 16.20 1.99 -3.94
C VAL A 120 16.12 3.30 -4.74
N ASN A 121 15.27 4.23 -4.35
CA ASN A 121 15.15 5.52 -5.05
C ASN A 121 16.33 6.46 -4.81
N ARG A 122 17.07 6.27 -3.71
CA ARG A 122 18.24 7.10 -3.36
C ARG A 122 19.54 6.58 -3.96
N ALA A 123 19.63 5.31 -4.33
CA ALA A 123 20.78 4.74 -5.03
C ALA A 123 20.93 5.44 -6.40
N ARG A 124 21.89 6.36 -6.48
CA ARG A 124 22.26 7.09 -7.69
C ARG A 124 23.20 6.23 -8.52
#